data_AF-A0A9E4GK98-F1
#
_entry.id   AF-A0A9E4GK98-F1
#
_cell.length_a   1.000
_cell.length_b   1.000
_cell.length_c   1.000
_cell.angle_alpha   90.00
_cell.angle_beta   90.00
_cell.angle_gamma   90.00
#
_symmetry.space_group_name_H-M   'P 1'
#
loop_
_entity.id
_entity.type
_entity.pdbx_description
1 polymer ?
#
loop_
_entity_poly.entity_id
_entity_poly.type
_entity_poly.pdbx_seq_one_letter_code
_entity_poly.pdbx_strand_id
1 'polypeptide(L)' 'MYRFTNEDGRQFEFNNFFLKPETYQAAFEQAGFVNFRWVTLLHPSQRDTPFWDDFMSNLPLAGFVASKE' A
#
# COMPACT_ATOMS: atom_id res chain seq x y z
N MET A 1 3.33 -10.03 -12.45
CA MET A 1 3.98 -9.00 -13.28
C MET A 1 2.90 -8.11 -13.85
N TYR A 2 2.94 -6.82 -13.52
CA TYR A 2 2.04 -5.81 -14.08
C TYR A 2 2.77 -5.05 -15.17
N ARG A 3 2.07 -4.78 -16.27
CA ARG A 3 2.57 -4.03 -17.41
C ARG A 3 1.55 -2.95 -17.77
N PHE A 4 2.04 -1.72 -17.85
CA PHE A 4 1.25 -0.55 -18.24
C PHE A 4 1.86 0.04 -19.50
N THR A 5 1.01 0.43 -20.45
CA THR A 5 1.41 1.06 -21.71
C THR A 5 0.83 2.46 -21.74
N ASN A 6 1.70 3.46 -21.90
CA ASN A 6 1.31 4.86 -22.06
C ASN A 6 0.78 5.11 -23.48
N GLU A 7 0.07 6.22 -23.68
CA GLU A 7 -0.43 6.64 -25.00
C GLU A 7 0.69 6.87 -26.02
N ASP A 8 1.89 7.25 -25.57
CA ASP A 8 3.09 7.42 -26.40
C ASP A 8 3.80 6.09 -26.72
N GLY A 9 3.23 4.96 -26.32
CA GLY A 9 3.77 3.62 -26.57
C GLY A 9 4.87 3.17 -25.60
N ARG A 10 5.31 4.03 -24.66
CA ARG A 10 6.25 3.61 -23.61
C ARG A 10 5.59 2.63 -22.66
N GLN A 11 6.40 1.72 -22.11
CA GLN A 11 5.94 0.68 -21.21
C GLN A 11 6.64 0.78 -19.85
N PHE A 12 5.87 0.51 -18.80
CA PHE A 12 6.35 0.37 -17.43
C PHE A 12 5.94 -1.00 -16.89
N GLU A 13 6.89 -1.73 -16.31
CA GLU A 13 6.68 -3.06 -15.78
C GLU A 13 7.19 -3.16 -14.35
N PHE A 14 6.41 -3.83 -13.50
CA PHE A 14 6.86 -4.17 -12.16
C PHE A 14 6.25 -5.48 -11.67
N ASN A 15 6.96 -6.11 -10.76
CA ASN A 15 6.43 -7.22 -9.99
C ASN A 15 5.83 -6.65 -8.70
N ASN A 16 4.53 -6.90 -8.51
CA ASN A 16 3.88 -6.62 -7.25
C ASN A 16 4.06 -7.83 -6.33
N PHE A 17 4.51 -7.57 -5.12
CA PHE A 17 4.68 -8.58 -4.09
C PHE A 17 3.80 -8.20 -2.90
N PHE A 18 3.02 -9.16 -2.43
CA PHE A 18 2.31 -9.04 -1.17
C PHE A 18 3.21 -9.60 -0.06
N LEU A 19 4.08 -8.74 0.48
CA LEU A 19 5.00 -9.12 1.54
C LEU A 19 4.30 -9.07 2.90
N LYS A 20 4.90 -9.73 3.90
CA LYS A 20 4.38 -9.65 5.26
C LYS A 20 4.63 -8.24 5.84
N PRO A 21 3.76 -7.71 6.70
CA PRO A 21 3.93 -6.39 7.30
C PRO A 21 5.32 -6.14 7.92
N GLU A 22 5.89 -7.16 8.55
CA GLU A 22 7.20 -7.07 9.21
C GLU A 22 8.34 -6.87 8.21
N THR A 23 8.18 -7.36 6.98
CA THR A 23 9.17 -7.17 5.90
C THR A 23 9.28 -5.71 5.51
N TYR A 24 8.15 -4.99 5.43
CA TYR A 24 8.16 -3.56 5.16
C TYR A 24 8.86 -2.82 6.30
N GLN A 25 8.42 -3.02 7.55
CA GLN A 25 9.02 -2.33 8.69
C GLN A 25 10.54 -2.54 8.77
N ALA A 26 11.01 -3.78 8.68
CA ALA A 26 12.44 -4.09 8.75
C ALA A 26 13.26 -3.37 7.67
N ALA A 27 12.73 -3.22 6.45
CA ALA A 27 13.41 -2.50 5.38
C ALA A 27 13.54 -1.00 5.68
N PHE A 28 12.49 -0.38 6.25
CA PHE A 28 12.53 1.04 6.62
C PHE A 28 13.39 1.28 7.89
N GLU A 29 13.39 0.36 8.85
CA GLU A 29 14.29 0.41 10.00
C GLU A 29 15.76 0.42 9.56
N GLN A 30 16.15 -0.43 8.61
CA GLN A 30 17.50 -0.44 8.03
C GLN A 30 17.86 0.87 7.33
N ALA A 31 16.87 1.62 6.83
CA ALA A 31 17.06 2.94 6.23
C ALA A 31 17.05 4.10 7.26
N GLY A 32 16.96 3.78 8.56
CA GLY A 32 17.02 4.74 9.66
C GLY A 32 15.68 5.41 9.99
N PHE A 33 14.55 4.78 9.64
CA PHE A 33 13.23 5.18 10.14
C PHE A 33 12.97 4.55 11.50
N VAL A 34 12.18 5.22 12.35
CA VAL A 34 11.96 4.81 13.75
C VAL A 34 10.49 4.74 14.14
N ASN A 35 9.62 5.45 13.44
CA ASN A 35 8.18 5.45 13.68
C ASN A 35 7.45 4.76 12.53
N PHE A 36 6.51 3.87 12.86
CA PHE A 36 5.77 3.08 11.88
C PHE A 36 4.27 3.05 12.20
N ARG A 37 3.44 3.22 11.17
CA ARG A 37 1.98 3.11 11.32
C ARG A 37 1.34 2.58 10.04
N TRP A 38 0.56 1.51 10.19
CA TRP A 38 -0.38 1.08 9.16
C TRP A 38 -1.61 1.98 9.19
N VAL A 39 -2.03 2.45 8.02
CA VAL A 39 -3.16 3.37 7.87
C VAL A 39 -4.17 2.83 6.88
N THR A 40 -5.44 3.04 7.20
CA THR A 40 -6.52 2.83 6.24
C THR A 40 -6.47 3.92 5.17
N LEU A 41 -6.62 3.52 3.91
CA LEU A 41 -6.69 4.45 2.77
C LEU A 41 -8.11 4.97 2.54
N LEU A 42 -9.09 4.45 3.27
CA LEU A 42 -10.49 4.80 3.11
C LEU A 42 -10.80 6.15 3.77
N HIS A 43 -11.45 7.05 3.02
CA HIS A 43 -11.89 8.33 3.57
C HIS A 43 -12.94 8.08 4.68
N PRO A 44 -12.96 8.85 5.78
CA PRO A 44 -13.92 8.62 6.87
C PRO A 44 -15.39 8.58 6.43
N SER A 45 -15.78 9.37 5.43
CA SER A 45 -17.16 9.40 4.91
C SER A 45 -17.56 8.15 4.11
N GLN A 46 -16.62 7.26 3.81
CA GLN A 46 -16.84 6.05 3.02
C GLN A 46 -16.95 4.80 3.90
N ARG A 47 -16.71 4.94 5.22
CA ARG A 47 -16.82 3.87 6.20
C ARG A 47 -18.27 3.45 6.40
N ASP A 48 -18.47 2.23 6.87
CA ASP A 48 -19.78 1.66 7.23
C ASP A 48 -20.75 1.65 6.04
N THR A 49 -20.20 1.51 4.83
CA THR A 49 -21.00 1.30 3.62
C THR A 49 -20.76 -0.12 3.13
N PRO A 50 -21.81 -0.85 2.73
CA PRO A 50 -21.66 -2.24 2.30
C PRO A 50 -20.63 -2.44 1.19
N PHE A 51 -20.57 -1.50 0.23
CA PHE A 51 -19.60 -1.54 -0.85
C PHE A 51 -18.15 -1.48 -0.34
N TRP A 52 -17.83 -0.49 0.51
CA TRP A 52 -16.46 -0.33 1.00
C TRP A 52 -16.09 -1.38 2.05
N ASP A 53 -17.06 -1.86 2.83
CA ASP A 53 -16.85 -2.95 3.78
C ASP A 53 -16.50 -4.24 3.03
N ASP A 54 -17.25 -4.58 1.98
CA ASP A 54 -16.98 -5.72 1.12
C ASP A 54 -15.64 -5.56 0.39
N PHE A 55 -15.36 -4.37 -0.16
CA PHE A 55 -14.10 -4.09 -0.85
C PHE A 55 -12.89 -4.21 0.08
N MET A 56 -13.01 -3.78 1.33
CA MET A 56 -11.92 -3.80 2.32
C MET A 56 -11.81 -5.14 3.05
N SER A 57 -12.79 -6.05 2.93
CA SER A 57 -12.74 -7.41 3.52
C SER A 57 -11.53 -8.21 3.07
N ASN A 58 -11.02 -7.93 1.85
CA ASN A 58 -9.78 -8.46 1.31
C ASN A 58 -8.88 -7.29 0.92
N LEU A 59 -8.35 -6.58 1.92
CA LEU A 59 -7.48 -5.39 1.83
C LEU A 59 -6.63 -5.37 0.55
N PRO A 60 -7.12 -4.72 -0.53
CA PRO A 60 -6.44 -4.78 -1.82
C PRO A 60 -5.22 -3.84 -1.84
N LEU A 61 -5.23 -2.84 -0.97
CA LEU A 61 -4.19 -1.86 -0.78
C LEU A 61 -4.03 -1.60 0.71
N ALA A 62 -2.78 -1.48 1.16
CA ALA A 62 -2.45 -1.12 2.52
C ALA A 62 -1.66 0.19 2.53
N GLY A 63 -2.04 1.11 3.41
CA GLY A 63 -1.23 2.31 3.68
C GLY A 63 -0.20 2.01 4.74
N PHE A 64 1.05 2.39 4.49
CA PHE A 64 2.15 2.29 5.46
C PHE A 64 2.86 3.63 5.55
N VAL A 65 2.97 4.17 6.77
CA VAL A 65 3.66 5.42 7.06
C VAL A 65 4.90 5.11 7.88
N ALA A 66 6.05 5.61 7.44
CA ALA A 66 7.30 5.56 8.18
C ALA A 66 7.90 6.97 8.30
N SER A 67 8.37 7.36 9.48
CA SER A 67 9.13 8.60 9.69
C SER A 67 10.40 8.39 10.51
N LYS A 68 11.36 9.31 10.38
CA LYS A 68 12.61 9.34 11.16
C LYS A 68 12.48 10.13 12.47
N GLU A 69 11.44 10.96 12.57
CA GLU A 69 11.08 11.82 13.71
C GLU A 69 9.57 11.78 13.92
#